data_AF-A0A7V9LWG1-F1
#
_entry.id   AF-A0A7V9LWG1-F1
#
_cell.length_a   1.000
_cell.length_b   1.000
_cell.length_c   1.000
_cell.angle_alpha   90.00
_cell.angle_beta   90.00
_cell.angle_gamma   90.00
#
_symmetry.space_group_name_H-M   'P 1'
#
loop_
_entity.id
_entity.type
_entity.pdbx_description
1 polymer ?
#
loop_
_entity_poly.entity_id
_entity_poly.type
_entity_poly.pdbx_seq_one_letter_code
_entity_poly.pdbx_strand_id
1 'polypeptide(L)'
;KLGIPEAEKQRLVSGVAAQYESEVVYHQIREDLEEQGVLFLDTDTGLREHEEIFKEYFGSVIPVGDNKFAALNTSVWSGGSFIYIPKGVHVDIPLQAYFRINTENMGQFERTLIIVDEGAYVHYVEGCTAPIYSSDSLHSAVVEIIVKKNARCRYTTIQNWSNNVYNLVTKRAVAHEGATMEWVDGNIGSKVTMKYPAVWMIGEHAKGEVLSVAFAGEGQHQDAGAKMVHAAPNTSSTIISKSVARGGGRTSYRGLVQIADGSHGSRSTVKCDALLVDSISRSDTYPYVDVREDDVSMGHEATVSKVSDDQLFYLMSRGLTEDEAMAMVVRGFVEPIARELPMEYALELNRLIELQMEGSVG
;
A
#
# COMPACT_ATOMS: atom_id res chain seq x y z
N LYS A 1 -22.09 -1.08 10.14
CA LYS A 1 -22.69 0.23 9.78
C LYS A 1 -21.65 1.31 10.10
N LEU A 2 -21.03 1.92 9.08
CA LEU A 2 -19.77 2.69 9.17
C LEU A 2 -19.89 4.15 9.65
N GLY A 3 -21.04 4.61 10.18
CA GLY A 3 -21.11 5.86 10.96
C GLY A 3 -20.66 7.17 10.28
N ILE A 4 -20.57 7.23 8.96
CA ILE A 4 -20.10 8.40 8.22
C ILE A 4 -21.10 9.57 8.37
N PRO A 5 -20.67 10.77 8.80
CA PRO A 5 -21.51 11.97 8.88
C PRO A 5 -22.15 12.34 7.54
N GLU A 6 -23.40 12.82 7.57
CA GLU A 6 -24.20 13.15 6.37
C GLU A 6 -23.51 14.16 5.42
N ALA A 7 -22.67 15.05 5.96
CA ALA A 7 -21.90 16.02 5.20
C ALA A 7 -20.75 15.40 4.37
N GLU A 8 -20.17 14.28 4.81
CA GLU A 8 -19.14 13.56 4.08
C GLU A 8 -19.72 12.71 2.95
N LYS A 9 -20.98 12.23 3.10
CA LYS A 9 -21.71 11.58 2.00
C LYS A 9 -21.86 12.46 0.77
N GLN A 10 -21.96 13.78 0.93
CA GLN A 10 -22.07 14.70 -0.21
C GLN A 10 -20.72 14.91 -0.92
N ARG A 11 -19.60 14.87 -0.19
CA ARG A 11 -18.25 14.91 -0.77
C ARG A 11 -17.88 13.60 -1.50
N LEU A 12 -18.34 12.46 -0.97
CA LEU A 12 -18.19 11.13 -1.57
C LEU A 12 -18.74 11.02 -3.02
N VAL A 13 -19.65 11.90 -3.44
CA VAL A 13 -20.23 11.84 -4.80
C VAL A 13 -19.33 12.52 -5.85
N SER A 14 -18.30 13.29 -5.45
CA SER A 14 -17.58 14.21 -6.35
C SER A 14 -16.32 13.66 -7.05
N GLY A 15 -16.11 12.34 -7.04
CA GLY A 15 -14.99 11.68 -7.74
C GLY A 15 -14.74 10.22 -7.40
N VAL A 16 -15.72 9.51 -6.84
CA VAL A 16 -15.57 8.11 -6.44
C VAL A 16 -15.91 7.21 -7.63
N ALA A 17 -14.91 6.51 -8.16
CA ALA A 17 -15.14 5.32 -8.97
C ALA A 17 -15.27 4.11 -8.04
N ALA A 18 -16.45 3.49 -8.00
CA ALA A 18 -16.69 2.28 -7.23
C ALA A 18 -16.70 1.08 -8.18
N GLN A 19 -15.81 0.11 -8.01
CA GLN A 19 -15.79 -1.09 -8.84
C GLN A 19 -16.62 -2.20 -8.17
N TYR A 20 -17.53 -2.81 -8.91
CA TYR A 20 -18.36 -3.93 -8.44
C TYR A 20 -18.04 -5.17 -9.27
N GLU A 21 -17.61 -6.25 -8.62
CA GLU A 21 -17.51 -7.57 -9.27
C GLU A 21 -16.66 -7.61 -10.54
N SER A 22 -15.40 -7.17 -10.50
CA SER A 22 -14.54 -7.08 -11.72
C SER A 22 -15.13 -6.26 -12.88
N GLU A 23 -16.32 -5.68 -12.73
CA GLU A 23 -16.97 -4.75 -13.64
C GLU A 23 -16.99 -3.34 -13.03
N VAL A 24 -16.64 -2.34 -13.83
CA VAL A 24 -16.44 -0.98 -13.36
C VAL A 24 -17.79 -0.27 -13.29
N VAL A 25 -18.24 0.11 -12.08
CA VAL A 25 -19.50 0.86 -11.92
C VAL A 25 -19.19 2.35 -11.87
N TYR A 26 -19.49 2.96 -13.01
CA TYR A 26 -19.64 4.40 -13.27
C TYR A 26 -18.41 5.28 -13.07
N HIS A 27 -17.77 5.52 -14.22
CA HIS A 27 -16.98 6.69 -14.56
C HIS A 27 -17.79 7.96 -14.34
N GLN A 28 -17.30 8.80 -13.44
CA GLN A 28 -17.35 10.24 -13.68
C GLN A 28 -15.98 10.78 -13.27
N ILE A 29 -15.00 10.61 -14.18
CA ILE A 29 -13.86 11.52 -14.15
C ILE A 29 -14.47 12.91 -14.23
N ARG A 30 -14.00 13.77 -13.36
CA ARG A 30 -14.44 15.15 -13.33
C ARG A 30 -14.01 15.79 -14.66
N GLU A 31 -14.93 16.40 -15.40
CA GLU A 31 -14.68 16.91 -16.77
C GLU A 31 -13.42 17.81 -16.83
N ASP A 32 -13.11 18.51 -15.73
CA ASP A 32 -11.90 19.31 -15.53
C ASP A 32 -10.58 18.53 -15.62
N LEU A 33 -10.56 17.24 -15.28
CA LEU A 33 -9.38 16.38 -15.41
C LEU A 33 -9.25 15.84 -16.84
N GLU A 34 -10.36 15.50 -17.49
CA GLU A 34 -10.37 15.07 -18.89
C GLU A 34 -9.92 16.21 -19.82
N GLU A 35 -10.34 17.46 -19.54
CA GLU A 35 -9.88 18.66 -20.24
C GLU A 35 -8.36 18.88 -20.12
N GLN A 36 -7.75 18.41 -19.03
CA GLN A 36 -6.30 18.44 -18.82
C GLN A 36 -5.58 17.26 -19.46
N GLY A 37 -6.31 16.33 -20.09
CA GLY A 37 -5.77 15.13 -20.73
C GLY A 37 -5.47 13.97 -19.78
N VAL A 38 -5.96 14.03 -18.53
CA VAL A 38 -5.81 12.93 -17.57
C VAL A 38 -6.68 11.76 -18.03
N LEU A 39 -6.09 10.58 -18.12
CA LEU A 39 -6.82 9.34 -18.34
C LEU A 39 -6.95 8.62 -16.99
N PHE A 40 -8.18 8.30 -16.59
CA PHE A 40 -8.44 7.45 -15.43
C PHE A 40 -9.55 6.46 -15.77
N LEU A 41 -9.13 5.34 -16.36
CA LEU A 41 -10.02 4.33 -16.92
C LEU A 41 -9.85 3.00 -16.21
N ASP A 42 -10.75 2.07 -16.47
CA ASP A 42 -10.47 0.67 -16.18
C ASP A 42 -9.42 0.11 -17.15
N THR A 43 -8.74 -0.95 -16.75
CA THR A 43 -7.63 -1.55 -17.52
C THR A 43 -8.05 -2.03 -18.91
N ASP A 44 -9.25 -2.59 -19.05
CA ASP A 44 -9.75 -3.14 -20.32
C ASP A 44 -10.17 -2.04 -21.30
N THR A 45 -10.73 -0.94 -20.80
CA THR A 45 -11.01 0.27 -21.58
C THR A 45 -9.73 1.01 -21.95
N GLY A 46 -8.77 1.13 -21.03
CA GLY A 46 -7.43 1.67 -21.32
C GLY A 46 -6.72 0.93 -22.46
N LEU A 47 -6.78 -0.41 -22.46
CA LEU A 47 -6.25 -1.23 -23.55
C LEU A 47 -6.97 -1.00 -24.88
N ARG A 48 -8.31 -0.89 -24.87
CA ARG A 48 -9.12 -0.75 -26.11
C ARG A 48 -9.04 0.64 -26.72
N GLU A 49 -9.06 1.69 -25.91
CA GLU A 49 -9.16 3.09 -26.38
C GLU A 49 -7.80 3.78 -26.49
N HIS A 50 -6.81 3.34 -25.71
CA HIS A 50 -5.46 3.92 -25.67
C HIS A 50 -4.36 2.87 -25.90
N GLU A 51 -4.59 2.01 -26.89
CA GLU A 51 -3.78 0.82 -27.19
C GLU A 51 -2.27 1.11 -27.33
N GLU A 52 -1.89 2.22 -27.98
CA GLU A 52 -0.48 2.58 -28.21
C GLU A 52 0.27 2.83 -26.89
N ILE A 53 -0.28 3.68 -26.02
CA ILE A 53 0.31 3.97 -24.69
C ILE A 53 0.26 2.71 -23.83
N PHE A 54 -0.86 1.99 -23.85
CA PHE A 54 -1.01 0.79 -23.04
C PHE A 54 0.06 -0.25 -23.41
N LYS A 55 0.26 -0.53 -24.70
CA LYS A 55 1.27 -1.49 -25.19
C LYS A 55 2.70 -1.06 -24.87
N GLU A 56 3.00 0.25 -24.86
CA GLU A 56 4.32 0.77 -24.53
C GLU A 56 4.72 0.40 -23.08
N TYR A 57 3.78 0.50 -22.13
CA TYR A 57 4.08 0.39 -20.70
C TYR A 57 3.66 -0.93 -20.05
N PHE A 58 2.66 -1.62 -20.59
CA PHE A 58 2.13 -2.84 -19.98
C PHE A 58 3.18 -3.96 -19.89
N GLY A 59 3.43 -4.47 -18.68
CA GLY A 59 4.42 -5.52 -18.44
C GLY A 59 5.88 -5.05 -18.54
N SER A 60 6.13 -3.75 -18.71
CA SER A 60 7.49 -3.19 -18.78
C SER A 60 8.18 -3.19 -17.41
N VAL A 61 7.41 -3.13 -16.33
CA VAL A 61 7.91 -3.08 -14.95
C VAL A 61 7.78 -4.44 -14.27
N ILE A 62 6.63 -5.10 -14.45
CA ILE A 62 6.34 -6.45 -13.95
C ILE A 62 6.00 -7.35 -15.14
N PRO A 63 7.02 -8.00 -15.75
CA PRO A 63 6.81 -8.92 -16.86
C PRO A 63 5.92 -10.10 -16.49
N VAL A 64 5.30 -10.70 -17.51
CA VAL A 64 4.43 -11.89 -17.35
C VAL A 64 5.10 -13.00 -16.54
N GLY A 65 6.40 -13.23 -16.76
CA GLY A 65 7.17 -14.28 -16.10
C GLY A 65 7.81 -13.88 -14.76
N ASP A 66 7.50 -12.71 -14.20
CA ASP A 66 8.16 -12.17 -12.99
C ASP A 66 8.08 -13.15 -11.80
N ASN A 67 6.90 -13.69 -11.57
CA ASN A 67 6.65 -14.75 -10.59
C ASN A 67 5.36 -15.49 -10.93
N LYS A 68 5.10 -16.62 -10.25
CA LYS A 68 3.93 -17.47 -10.53
C LYS A 68 2.58 -16.75 -10.38
N PHE A 69 2.47 -15.77 -9.47
CA PHE A 69 1.23 -15.03 -9.23
C PHE A 69 1.06 -13.89 -10.22
N ALA A 70 2.16 -13.22 -10.61
CA ALA A 70 2.14 -12.26 -11.70
C ALA A 70 1.75 -12.93 -13.02
N ALA A 71 2.30 -14.12 -13.32
CA ALA A 71 1.94 -14.89 -14.52
C ALA A 71 0.46 -15.27 -14.55
N LEU A 72 -0.07 -15.73 -13.41
CA LEU A 72 -1.49 -16.02 -13.24
C LEU A 72 -2.33 -14.76 -13.45
N ASN A 73 -2.01 -13.67 -12.75
CA ASN A 73 -2.69 -12.39 -12.90
C ASN A 73 -2.69 -11.91 -14.36
N THR A 74 -1.56 -11.91 -15.06
CA THR A 74 -1.51 -11.49 -16.46
C THR A 74 -2.33 -12.40 -17.39
N SER A 75 -2.54 -13.67 -17.03
CA SER A 75 -3.31 -14.59 -17.87
C SER A 75 -4.83 -14.42 -17.68
N VAL A 76 -5.27 -13.97 -16.51
CA VAL A 76 -6.69 -13.96 -16.13
C VAL A 76 -7.12 -12.66 -15.44
N TRP A 77 -6.46 -11.53 -15.72
CA TRP A 77 -6.82 -10.28 -15.05
C TRP A 77 -8.29 -9.97 -15.27
N SER A 78 -8.91 -9.41 -14.25
CA SER A 78 -10.33 -9.10 -14.23
C SER A 78 -10.48 -7.74 -13.59
N GLY A 79 -10.36 -6.69 -14.41
CA GLY A 79 -10.36 -5.30 -13.99
C GLY A 79 -9.02 -4.76 -13.46
N GLY A 80 -9.08 -3.57 -12.87
CA GLY A 80 -7.93 -2.78 -12.43
C GLY A 80 -8.10 -1.33 -12.89
N SER A 81 -7.06 -0.51 -12.73
CA SER A 81 -7.06 0.87 -13.22
C SER A 81 -5.95 1.14 -14.23
N PHE A 82 -6.27 1.87 -15.29
CA PHE A 82 -5.32 2.48 -16.21
C PHE A 82 -5.32 4.00 -16.00
N ILE A 83 -4.19 4.55 -15.57
CA ILE A 83 -4.04 5.97 -15.26
C ILE A 83 -2.87 6.55 -16.05
N TYR A 84 -3.12 7.65 -16.74
CA TYR A 84 -2.09 8.45 -17.40
C TYR A 84 -2.25 9.92 -16.99
N ILE A 85 -1.18 10.50 -16.46
CA ILE A 85 -1.11 11.92 -16.10
C ILE A 85 -0.17 12.63 -17.08
N PRO A 86 -0.66 13.57 -17.90
CA PRO A 86 0.16 14.25 -18.90
C PRO A 86 1.25 15.13 -18.29
N LYS A 87 2.25 15.44 -19.10
CA LYS A 87 3.38 16.30 -18.74
C LYS A 87 2.93 17.61 -18.08
N GLY A 88 3.49 17.89 -16.91
CA GLY A 88 3.26 19.11 -16.13
C GLY A 88 1.89 19.23 -15.49
N VAL A 89 1.01 18.22 -15.61
CA VAL A 89 -0.32 18.23 -14.98
C VAL A 89 -0.20 17.82 -13.52
N HIS A 90 -0.81 18.60 -12.63
CA HIS A 90 -0.87 18.33 -11.20
C HIS A 90 -2.30 18.02 -10.79
N VAL A 91 -2.55 16.77 -10.42
CA VAL A 91 -3.85 16.32 -9.91
C VAL A 91 -3.88 16.50 -8.39
N ASP A 92 -4.39 17.64 -7.94
CA ASP A 92 -4.39 18.02 -6.51
C ASP A 92 -5.40 17.23 -5.66
N ILE A 93 -6.41 16.64 -6.30
CA ILE A 93 -7.45 15.86 -5.60
C ILE A 93 -7.16 14.37 -5.84
N PRO A 94 -7.07 13.55 -4.77
CA PRO A 94 -6.71 12.15 -4.94
C PRO A 94 -7.68 11.41 -5.86
N LEU A 95 -7.14 10.66 -6.81
CA LEU A 95 -7.91 9.72 -7.63
C LEU A 95 -8.21 8.49 -6.77
N GLN A 96 -9.46 8.08 -6.69
CA GLN A 96 -9.88 7.00 -5.81
C GLN A 96 -10.49 5.84 -6.61
N ALA A 97 -10.00 4.63 -6.36
CA ALA A 97 -10.63 3.40 -6.81
C ALA A 97 -10.96 2.52 -5.60
N TYR A 98 -12.18 1.99 -5.55
CA TYR A 98 -12.62 1.10 -4.48
C TYR A 98 -12.93 -0.30 -5.02
N PHE A 99 -12.22 -1.29 -4.50
CA PHE A 99 -12.38 -2.70 -4.85
C PHE A 99 -13.13 -3.44 -3.75
N ARG A 100 -14.19 -4.17 -4.12
CA ARG A 100 -14.98 -4.99 -3.20
C ARG A 100 -15.17 -6.40 -3.74
N ILE A 101 -14.75 -7.41 -2.98
CA ILE A 101 -15.02 -8.83 -3.28
C ILE A 101 -16.43 -9.14 -2.78
N ASN A 102 -17.36 -9.55 -3.63
CA ASN A 102 -18.73 -9.89 -3.21
C ASN A 102 -19.13 -11.38 -3.42
N THR A 103 -18.26 -12.20 -4.00
CA THR A 103 -18.62 -13.56 -4.47
C THR A 103 -17.78 -14.64 -3.80
N GLU A 104 -18.43 -15.69 -3.27
CA GLU A 104 -17.76 -16.86 -2.68
C GLU A 104 -16.89 -17.59 -3.71
N ASN A 105 -15.71 -18.08 -3.29
CA ASN A 105 -14.76 -18.85 -4.13
C ASN A 105 -14.20 -18.13 -5.37
N MET A 106 -14.26 -16.80 -5.46
CA MET A 106 -13.61 -16.05 -6.55
C MET A 106 -12.18 -15.62 -6.21
N GLY A 107 -11.29 -15.75 -7.20
CA GLY A 107 -10.00 -15.07 -7.21
C GLY A 107 -10.13 -13.69 -7.82
N GLN A 108 -9.60 -12.66 -7.16
CA GLN A 108 -9.51 -11.31 -7.71
C GLN A 108 -8.11 -11.09 -8.30
N PHE A 109 -8.07 -10.76 -9.59
CA PHE A 109 -6.83 -10.54 -10.35
C PHE A 109 -6.84 -9.14 -10.95
N GLU A 110 -6.77 -8.11 -10.12
CA GLU A 110 -6.69 -6.74 -10.62
C GLU A 110 -5.31 -6.43 -11.21
N ARG A 111 -5.27 -5.67 -12.29
CA ARG A 111 -4.02 -5.20 -12.87
C ARG A 111 -4.05 -3.70 -13.09
N THR A 112 -3.29 -2.97 -12.28
CA THR A 112 -3.24 -1.51 -12.30
C THR A 112 -1.96 -1.02 -12.98
N LEU A 113 -2.10 -0.10 -13.92
CA LEU A 113 -1.02 0.53 -14.67
C LEU A 113 -1.13 2.05 -14.55
N ILE A 114 -0.12 2.69 -13.97
CA ILE A 114 -0.09 4.15 -13.75
C ILE A 114 1.16 4.73 -14.41
N ILE A 115 0.96 5.73 -15.26
CA ILE A 115 2.02 6.50 -15.90
C ILE A 115 1.89 7.96 -15.47
N VAL A 116 2.93 8.48 -14.85
CA VAL A 116 3.02 9.87 -14.41
C VAL A 116 4.11 10.54 -15.24
N ASP A 117 3.71 11.33 -16.22
CA ASP A 117 4.61 11.92 -17.20
C ASP A 117 5.43 13.09 -16.59
N GLU A 118 6.38 13.63 -17.36
CA GLU A 118 7.40 14.54 -16.85
C GLU A 118 6.82 15.73 -16.07
N GLY A 119 7.34 15.97 -14.87
CA GLY A 119 6.89 17.07 -14.01
C GLY A 119 5.43 16.98 -13.57
N ALA A 120 4.76 15.84 -13.75
CA ALA A 120 3.37 15.65 -13.35
C ALA A 120 3.24 15.14 -11.91
N TYR A 121 2.06 15.28 -11.33
CA TYR A 121 1.75 14.82 -9.98
C TYR A 121 0.39 14.12 -9.90
N VAL A 122 0.35 13.01 -9.16
CA VAL A 122 -0.90 12.34 -8.77
C VAL A 122 -0.78 11.70 -7.40
N HIS A 123 -1.88 11.76 -6.65
CA HIS A 123 -2.15 10.91 -5.51
C HIS A 123 -3.26 9.93 -5.88
N TYR A 124 -2.96 8.63 -5.92
CA TYR A 124 -3.94 7.58 -6.14
C TYR A 124 -4.20 6.83 -4.84
N VAL A 125 -5.48 6.59 -4.52
CA VAL A 125 -5.92 5.87 -3.33
C VAL A 125 -6.73 4.65 -3.76
N GLU A 126 -6.31 3.51 -3.25
CA GLU A 126 -6.92 2.20 -3.44
C GLU A 126 -7.49 1.71 -2.12
N GLY A 127 -8.81 1.52 -2.07
CA GLY A 127 -9.50 0.90 -0.94
C GLY A 127 -9.93 -0.52 -1.29
N CYS A 128 -9.56 -1.51 -0.46
CA CYS A 128 -9.97 -2.90 -0.65
C CYS A 128 -10.73 -3.41 0.57
N THR A 129 -11.98 -3.85 0.40
CA THR A 129 -12.77 -4.48 1.48
C THR A 129 -13.48 -5.74 1.00
N ALA A 130 -13.45 -6.80 1.82
CA ALA A 130 -14.26 -7.99 1.59
C ALA A 130 -15.24 -8.22 2.77
N PRO A 131 -16.52 -8.50 2.50
CA PRO A 131 -17.41 -9.17 3.44
C PRO A 131 -16.83 -10.51 3.91
N ILE A 132 -17.27 -10.96 5.09
CA ILE A 132 -16.89 -12.27 5.63
C ILE A 132 -17.56 -13.36 4.79
N TYR A 133 -16.76 -14.19 4.12
CA TYR A 133 -17.22 -15.39 3.41
C TYR A 133 -16.76 -16.66 4.11
N SER A 134 -17.45 -17.77 3.83
CA SER A 134 -17.22 -19.07 4.47
C SER A 134 -16.03 -19.85 3.89
N SER A 135 -15.54 -19.48 2.70
CA SER A 135 -14.51 -20.22 1.96
C SER A 135 -13.27 -19.38 1.63
N ASP A 136 -12.09 -19.99 1.58
CA ASP A 136 -10.82 -19.30 1.28
C ASP A 136 -10.87 -18.62 -0.11
N SER A 137 -10.41 -17.37 -0.20
CA SER A 137 -10.34 -16.58 -1.46
C SER A 137 -8.92 -16.10 -1.74
N LEU A 138 -8.59 -15.86 -3.01
CA LEU A 138 -7.28 -15.35 -3.44
C LEU A 138 -7.42 -13.95 -4.01
N HIS A 139 -6.65 -13.01 -3.47
CA HIS A 139 -6.42 -11.71 -4.08
C HIS A 139 -4.98 -11.65 -4.57
N SER A 140 -4.79 -11.49 -5.89
CA SER A 140 -3.50 -11.48 -6.54
C SER A 140 -3.42 -10.30 -7.50
N ALA A 141 -3.18 -9.11 -6.95
CA ALA A 141 -3.01 -7.89 -7.72
C ALA A 141 -1.60 -7.73 -8.31
N VAL A 142 -1.55 -7.07 -9.47
CA VAL A 142 -0.31 -6.55 -10.05
C VAL A 142 -0.43 -5.05 -10.26
N VAL A 143 0.53 -4.30 -9.74
CA VAL A 143 0.56 -2.83 -9.86
C VAL A 143 1.89 -2.39 -10.47
N GLU A 144 1.82 -1.78 -11.64
CA GLU A 144 2.95 -1.21 -12.38
C GLU A 144 2.83 0.31 -12.38
N ILE A 145 3.88 1.01 -11.93
CA ILE A 145 3.92 2.47 -11.91
C ILE A 145 5.19 2.97 -12.58
N ILE A 146 5.05 3.91 -13.51
CA ILE A 146 6.16 4.57 -14.18
C ILE A 146 6.09 6.06 -13.84
N VAL A 147 7.09 6.55 -13.11
CA VAL A 147 7.20 7.95 -12.68
C VAL A 147 8.32 8.61 -13.48
N LYS A 148 7.97 9.44 -14.46
CA LYS A 148 8.90 10.09 -15.39
C LYS A 148 9.66 11.24 -14.72
N LYS A 149 10.53 11.89 -15.51
CA LYS A 149 11.47 12.91 -15.02
C LYS A 149 10.77 14.00 -14.21
N ASN A 150 11.27 14.29 -13.01
CA ASN A 150 10.76 15.29 -12.07
C ASN A 150 9.27 15.12 -11.68
N ALA A 151 8.67 13.96 -11.98
CA ALA A 151 7.28 13.67 -11.65
C ALA A 151 7.16 13.08 -10.25
N ARG A 152 5.96 13.10 -9.67
CA ARG A 152 5.70 12.55 -8.34
C ARG A 152 4.42 11.72 -8.33
N CYS A 153 4.52 10.50 -7.82
CA CYS A 153 3.39 9.61 -7.61
C CYS A 153 3.30 9.21 -6.14
N ARG A 154 2.14 9.45 -5.54
CA ARG A 154 1.79 8.89 -4.24
C ARG A 154 0.71 7.84 -4.43
N TYR A 155 0.97 6.63 -3.97
CA TYR A 155 0.03 5.51 -4.01
C TYR A 155 -0.29 5.08 -2.59
N THR A 156 -1.57 5.20 -2.24
CA THR A 156 -2.07 4.81 -0.92
C THR A 156 -2.96 3.59 -1.07
N THR A 157 -2.70 2.53 -0.31
CA THR A 157 -3.60 1.37 -0.16
C THR A 157 -4.06 1.26 1.28
N ILE A 158 -5.36 1.09 1.48
CA ILE A 158 -5.90 0.56 2.73
C ILE A 158 -6.69 -0.68 2.41
N GLN A 159 -6.27 -1.79 2.98
CA GLN A 159 -6.96 -3.07 2.83
C GLN A 159 -7.50 -3.53 4.17
N ASN A 160 -8.73 -4.04 4.13
CA ASN A 160 -9.34 -4.80 5.22
C ASN A 160 -10.01 -6.05 4.65
N TRP A 161 -9.24 -7.12 4.61
CA TRP A 161 -9.69 -8.40 4.09
C TRP A 161 -10.30 -9.28 5.18
N SER A 162 -11.23 -10.14 4.83
CA SER A 162 -11.65 -11.21 5.73
C SER A 162 -10.50 -12.19 6.00
N ASN A 163 -10.51 -12.86 7.16
CA ASN A 163 -9.37 -13.67 7.65
C ASN A 163 -9.14 -14.98 6.86
N ASN A 164 -9.93 -15.24 5.83
CA ASN A 164 -9.85 -16.37 4.89
C ASN A 164 -9.21 -15.98 3.54
N VAL A 165 -8.83 -14.71 3.34
CA VAL A 165 -8.22 -14.24 2.09
C VAL A 165 -6.71 -14.45 2.08
N TYR A 166 -6.16 -14.98 1.00
CA TYR A 166 -4.74 -14.91 0.67
C TYR A 166 -4.48 -13.67 -0.17
N ASN A 167 -3.64 -12.76 0.31
CA ASN A 167 -3.33 -11.49 -0.32
C ASN A 167 -1.89 -11.52 -0.87
N LEU A 168 -1.74 -11.88 -2.13
CA LEU A 168 -0.45 -12.23 -2.76
C LEU A 168 -0.17 -11.27 -3.91
N VAL A 169 0.35 -10.09 -3.57
CA VAL A 169 0.36 -8.93 -4.46
C VAL A 169 1.78 -8.59 -4.93
N THR A 170 1.92 -8.25 -6.20
CA THR A 170 3.17 -7.73 -6.77
C THR A 170 3.01 -6.27 -7.16
N LYS A 171 3.62 -5.34 -6.40
CA LYS A 171 3.66 -3.90 -6.74
C LYS A 171 5.09 -3.47 -7.03
N ARG A 172 5.32 -2.76 -8.13
CA ARG A 172 6.64 -2.24 -8.49
C ARG A 172 6.48 -0.94 -9.27
N ALA A 173 7.29 0.04 -8.88
CA ALA A 173 7.42 1.32 -9.55
C ALA A 173 8.83 1.50 -10.12
N VAL A 174 8.94 2.22 -11.22
CA VAL A 174 10.19 2.74 -11.78
C VAL A 174 10.18 4.25 -11.65
N ALA A 175 11.21 4.81 -11.03
CA ALA A 175 11.40 6.24 -10.82
C ALA A 175 12.59 6.74 -11.67
N HIS A 176 12.30 7.65 -12.60
CA HIS A 176 13.28 8.30 -13.47
C HIS A 176 13.94 9.52 -12.79
N GLU A 177 14.76 10.27 -13.54
CA GLU A 177 15.57 11.39 -13.02
C GLU A 177 14.71 12.40 -12.23
N GLY A 178 15.09 12.67 -10.98
CA GLY A 178 14.36 13.58 -10.08
C GLY A 178 12.94 13.15 -9.70
N ALA A 179 12.50 11.95 -10.11
CA ALA A 179 11.17 11.44 -9.83
C ALA A 179 11.02 11.04 -8.35
N THR A 180 9.81 11.16 -7.81
CA THR A 180 9.49 10.71 -6.43
C THR A 180 8.35 9.71 -6.45
N MET A 181 8.58 8.53 -5.89
CA MET A 181 7.55 7.50 -5.70
C MET A 181 7.31 7.25 -4.22
N GLU A 182 6.06 7.35 -3.78
CA GLU A 182 5.65 7.13 -2.39
C GLU A 182 4.60 6.01 -2.31
N TRP A 183 4.88 4.96 -1.54
CA TRP A 183 3.90 3.94 -1.17
C TRP A 183 3.45 4.16 0.27
N VAL A 184 2.13 4.27 0.48
CA VAL A 184 1.52 4.30 1.81
C VAL A 184 0.58 3.11 1.92
N ASP A 185 0.85 2.16 2.81
CA ASP A 185 0.15 0.87 2.84
C ASP A 185 -0.35 0.51 4.24
N GLY A 186 -1.67 0.30 4.38
CA GLY A 186 -2.32 -0.18 5.59
C GLY A 186 -2.82 -1.61 5.40
N ASN A 187 -2.11 -2.59 5.96
CA ASN A 187 -2.44 -4.01 5.83
C ASN A 187 -3.21 -4.52 7.05
N ILE A 188 -4.53 -4.69 6.91
CA ILE A 188 -5.42 -5.24 7.94
C ILE A 188 -6.20 -6.42 7.37
N GLY A 189 -6.43 -7.44 8.21
CA GLY A 189 -7.17 -8.62 7.79
C GLY A 189 -6.31 -9.62 6.99
N SER A 190 -6.93 -10.49 6.20
CA SER A 190 -6.32 -11.60 5.43
C SER A 190 -5.75 -12.74 6.29
N LYS A 191 -5.79 -13.97 5.77
CA LYS A 191 -5.14 -15.14 6.37
C LYS A 191 -3.62 -15.02 6.27
N VAL A 192 -3.17 -14.74 5.04
CA VAL A 192 -1.76 -14.58 4.70
C VAL A 192 -1.64 -13.40 3.75
N THR A 193 -0.79 -12.42 4.10
CA THR A 193 -0.33 -11.39 3.18
C THR A 193 1.12 -11.67 2.80
N MET A 194 1.42 -11.57 1.52
CA MET A 194 2.79 -11.52 0.98
C MET A 194 2.88 -10.33 0.02
N LYS A 195 3.48 -9.23 0.49
CA LYS A 195 3.52 -7.97 -0.27
C LYS A 195 4.81 -7.20 -0.04
N TYR A 196 5.50 -6.86 -1.12
CA TYR A 196 6.78 -6.13 -1.09
C TYR A 196 6.81 -5.04 -2.16
N PRO A 197 6.14 -3.89 -1.96
CA PRO A 197 6.18 -2.79 -2.91
C PRO A 197 7.63 -2.38 -3.18
N ALA A 198 7.96 -2.28 -4.46
CA ALA A 198 9.32 -2.01 -4.92
C ALA A 198 9.40 -0.65 -5.61
N VAL A 199 10.51 0.06 -5.43
CA VAL A 199 10.87 1.24 -6.20
C VAL A 199 12.24 1.01 -6.83
N TRP A 200 12.30 1.05 -8.16
CA TRP A 200 13.53 1.02 -8.93
C TRP A 200 13.89 2.44 -9.34
N MET A 201 14.85 3.02 -8.65
CA MET A 201 15.36 4.37 -8.89
C MET A 201 16.46 4.29 -9.95
N ILE A 202 16.06 4.50 -11.20
CA ILE A 202 16.93 4.31 -12.38
C ILE A 202 17.45 5.64 -12.97
N GLY A 203 17.00 6.77 -12.44
CA GLY A 203 17.49 8.10 -12.82
C GLY A 203 18.16 8.81 -11.66
N GLU A 204 19.08 9.72 -11.98
CA GLU A 204 19.79 10.51 -10.98
C GLU A 204 18.79 11.31 -10.12
N HIS A 205 19.04 11.41 -8.81
CA HIS A 205 18.17 12.11 -7.86
C HIS A 205 16.75 11.53 -7.69
N ALA A 206 16.47 10.35 -8.23
CA ALA A 206 15.21 9.66 -7.99
C ALA A 206 15.04 9.30 -6.50
N LYS A 207 13.79 9.33 -6.03
CA LYS A 207 13.42 9.09 -4.63
C LYS A 207 12.36 8.01 -4.51
N GLY A 208 12.54 7.13 -3.52
CA GLY A 208 11.60 6.06 -3.20
C GLY A 208 11.24 6.05 -1.72
N GLU A 209 9.96 6.11 -1.40
CA GLU A 209 9.47 6.10 -0.02
C GLU A 209 8.43 5.01 0.16
N VAL A 210 8.53 4.27 1.27
CA VAL A 210 7.51 3.31 1.70
C VAL A 210 7.19 3.57 3.15
N LEU A 211 5.93 3.81 3.44
CA LEU A 211 5.34 3.82 4.77
C LEU A 211 4.31 2.69 4.84
N SER A 212 4.55 1.68 5.67
CA SER A 212 3.69 0.48 5.73
C SER A 212 3.34 0.12 7.18
N VAL A 213 2.06 -0.15 7.44
CA VAL A 213 1.57 -0.78 8.68
C VAL A 213 1.03 -2.16 8.35
N ALA A 214 1.34 -3.13 9.20
CA ALA A 214 0.74 -4.45 9.17
C ALA A 214 0.14 -4.82 10.52
N PHE A 215 -1.09 -5.31 10.52
CA PHE A 215 -1.78 -5.82 11.71
C PHE A 215 -2.08 -7.31 11.56
N ALA A 216 -1.65 -8.13 12.51
CA ALA A 216 -1.93 -9.57 12.54
C ALA A 216 -2.61 -9.98 13.85
N GLY A 217 -3.83 -10.50 13.75
CA GLY A 217 -4.57 -11.20 14.79
C GLY A 217 -4.40 -12.72 14.72
N GLU A 218 -5.27 -13.44 15.44
CA GLU A 218 -5.25 -14.90 15.53
C GLU A 218 -5.27 -15.59 14.16
N GLY A 219 -4.36 -16.55 13.97
CA GLY A 219 -4.27 -17.33 12.74
C GLY A 219 -3.78 -16.57 11.50
N GLN A 220 -3.42 -15.28 11.64
CA GLN A 220 -2.96 -14.45 10.53
C GLN A 220 -1.43 -14.39 10.44
N HIS A 221 -0.93 -14.35 9.21
CA HIS A 221 0.47 -14.05 8.92
C HIS A 221 0.59 -12.89 7.91
N GLN A 222 1.07 -11.74 8.37
CA GLN A 222 1.40 -10.60 7.52
C GLN A 222 2.90 -10.60 7.19
N ASP A 223 3.31 -11.12 6.04
CA ASP A 223 4.67 -10.96 5.50
C ASP A 223 4.69 -9.76 4.55
N ALA A 224 4.95 -8.59 5.14
CA ALA A 224 4.95 -7.30 4.47
C ALA A 224 6.37 -6.72 4.44
N GLY A 225 6.64 -5.81 3.51
CA GLY A 225 7.94 -5.19 3.45
C GLY A 225 8.10 -4.27 2.27
N ALA A 226 9.33 -4.08 1.82
CA ALA A 226 9.64 -3.11 0.76
C ALA A 226 10.96 -3.47 0.06
N LYS A 227 11.09 -3.05 -1.20
CA LYS A 227 12.34 -3.18 -1.96
C LYS A 227 12.75 -1.84 -2.56
N MET A 228 13.93 -1.35 -2.19
CA MET A 228 14.52 -0.13 -2.75
C MET A 228 15.74 -0.51 -3.57
N VAL A 229 15.67 -0.30 -4.88
CA VAL A 229 16.77 -0.56 -5.81
C VAL A 229 17.30 0.78 -6.29
N HIS A 230 18.51 1.11 -5.84
CA HIS A 230 19.28 2.27 -6.28
C HIS A 230 20.13 1.82 -7.47
N ALA A 231 19.80 2.33 -8.66
CA ALA A 231 20.46 2.01 -9.92
C ALA A 231 20.97 3.26 -10.66
N ALA A 232 21.05 4.38 -9.95
CA ALA A 232 21.56 5.65 -10.44
C ALA A 232 22.21 6.46 -9.31
N PRO A 233 23.10 7.41 -9.62
CA PRO A 233 23.73 8.28 -8.62
C PRO A 233 22.73 9.13 -7.84
N ASN A 234 23.14 9.55 -6.65
CA ASN A 234 22.44 10.55 -5.83
C ASN A 234 20.97 10.21 -5.55
N THR A 235 20.60 8.93 -5.56
CA THR A 235 19.23 8.47 -5.28
C THR A 235 19.00 8.35 -3.77
N SER A 236 17.77 8.55 -3.31
CA SER A 236 17.46 8.48 -1.88
C SER A 236 16.23 7.63 -1.58
N SER A 237 16.29 6.79 -0.54
CA SER A 237 15.13 6.02 -0.11
C SER A 237 14.87 6.04 1.39
N THR A 238 13.59 5.93 1.74
CA THR A 238 13.12 5.80 3.12
C THR A 238 12.11 4.66 3.21
N ILE A 239 12.34 3.71 4.12
CA ILE A 239 11.39 2.65 4.45
C ILE A 239 11.02 2.80 5.91
N ILE A 240 9.76 3.09 6.20
CA ILE A 240 9.19 3.05 7.55
C ILE A 240 8.17 1.92 7.57
N SER A 241 8.49 0.86 8.29
CA SER A 241 7.58 -0.27 8.49
C SER A 241 7.19 -0.34 9.95
N LYS A 242 5.88 -0.43 10.19
CA LYS A 242 5.29 -0.62 11.51
C LYS A 242 4.49 -1.90 11.51
N SER A 243 4.56 -2.66 12.58
CA SER A 243 3.80 -3.90 12.70
C SER A 243 3.17 -4.03 14.08
N VAL A 244 1.96 -4.59 14.13
CA VAL A 244 1.23 -4.88 15.35
C VAL A 244 0.80 -6.34 15.30
N ALA A 245 1.14 -7.12 16.32
CA ALA A 245 0.77 -8.52 16.41
C ALA A 245 0.03 -8.81 17.72
N ARG A 246 -1.09 -9.53 17.62
CA ARG A 246 -1.97 -9.92 18.72
C ARG A 246 -2.58 -11.32 18.50
N GLY A 247 -3.01 -11.99 19.56
CA GLY A 247 -3.80 -13.20 19.55
C GLY A 247 -3.03 -14.39 18.98
N GLY A 248 -1.70 -14.40 19.11
CA GLY A 248 -0.85 -15.39 18.43
C GLY A 248 -0.61 -15.08 16.95
N GLY A 249 -1.08 -13.95 16.46
CA GLY A 249 -0.80 -13.44 15.11
C GLY A 249 0.68 -13.24 14.86
N ARG A 250 1.06 -13.38 13.59
CA ARG A 250 2.44 -13.25 13.13
C ARG A 250 2.59 -12.09 12.16
N THR A 251 3.48 -11.18 12.47
CA THR A 251 3.96 -10.17 11.51
C THR A 251 5.38 -10.52 11.08
N SER A 252 5.74 -10.14 9.86
CA SER A 252 7.09 -10.26 9.35
C SER A 252 7.38 -9.04 8.49
N TYR A 253 8.46 -8.33 8.80
CA TYR A 253 9.05 -7.36 7.90
C TYR A 253 10.07 -8.06 7.01
N ARG A 254 9.99 -7.86 5.69
CA ARG A 254 11.03 -8.30 4.74
C ARG A 254 11.47 -7.16 3.84
N GLY A 255 12.67 -6.66 4.08
CA GLY A 255 13.23 -5.53 3.35
C GLY A 255 14.34 -5.94 2.40
N LEU A 256 14.42 -5.30 1.24
CA LEU A 256 15.63 -5.27 0.41
C LEU A 256 16.04 -3.82 0.17
N VAL A 257 17.28 -3.49 0.51
CA VAL A 257 17.95 -2.31 -0.01
C VAL A 257 19.10 -2.79 -0.87
N GLN A 258 19.03 -2.49 -2.16
CA GLN A 258 20.08 -2.82 -3.13
C GLN A 258 20.65 -1.53 -3.69
N ILE A 259 21.97 -1.36 -3.62
CA ILE A 259 22.70 -0.26 -4.24
C ILE A 259 23.69 -0.83 -5.23
N ALA A 260 23.42 -0.59 -6.52
CA ALA A 260 24.25 -1.06 -7.62
C ALA A 260 25.51 -0.22 -7.80
N ASP A 261 26.56 -0.84 -8.34
CA ASP A 261 27.80 -0.19 -8.77
C ASP A 261 27.48 1.06 -9.63
N GLY A 262 28.17 2.17 -9.37
CA GLY A 262 27.96 3.45 -10.04
C GLY A 262 26.92 4.36 -9.37
N SER A 263 26.14 3.86 -8.40
CA SER A 263 25.11 4.64 -7.68
C SER A 263 25.68 5.49 -6.54
N HIS A 264 26.82 6.14 -6.76
CA HIS A 264 27.51 6.99 -5.79
C HIS A 264 26.61 8.13 -5.27
N GLY A 265 26.88 8.60 -4.04
CA GLY A 265 26.09 9.62 -3.36
C GLY A 265 24.71 9.15 -2.88
N SER A 266 24.34 7.89 -3.10
CA SER A 266 23.01 7.37 -2.76
C SER A 266 22.82 7.17 -1.26
N ARG A 267 21.59 7.34 -0.78
CA ARG A 267 21.25 7.26 0.65
C ARG A 267 20.02 6.40 0.90
N SER A 268 20.03 5.60 1.96
CA SER A 268 18.85 4.83 2.37
C SER A 268 18.67 4.82 3.88
N THR A 269 17.44 4.98 4.34
CA THR A 269 17.07 4.82 5.76
C THR A 269 15.95 3.79 5.87
N VAL A 270 16.15 2.79 6.72
CA VAL A 270 15.15 1.79 7.04
C VAL A 270 14.86 1.83 8.53
N LYS A 271 13.58 1.98 8.88
CA LYS A 271 13.08 1.93 10.25
C LYS A 271 11.95 0.92 10.35
N CYS A 272 12.14 -0.08 11.19
CA CYS A 272 11.20 -1.15 11.44
C CYS A 272 10.78 -1.13 12.90
N ASP A 273 9.54 -0.71 13.19
CA ASP A 273 8.99 -0.77 14.54
C ASP A 273 7.98 -1.92 14.63
N ALA A 274 8.08 -2.76 15.65
CA ALA A 274 7.10 -3.80 15.94
C ALA A 274 6.52 -3.60 17.34
N LEU A 275 5.20 -3.81 17.45
CA LEU A 275 4.46 -3.79 18.70
C LEU A 275 3.81 -5.16 18.91
N LEU A 276 4.27 -5.87 19.94
CA LEU A 276 3.63 -7.11 20.40
C LEU A 276 2.62 -6.74 21.50
N VAL A 277 1.36 -7.07 21.25
CA VAL A 277 0.24 -6.78 22.17
C VAL A 277 0.16 -7.81 23.29
N ASP A 278 0.66 -9.03 23.06
CA ASP A 278 0.66 -10.11 24.04
C ASP A 278 1.97 -10.91 24.01
N SER A 279 2.01 -11.99 24.78
CA SER A 279 3.19 -12.85 24.94
C SER A 279 3.27 -14.04 23.97
N ILE A 280 2.20 -14.31 23.21
CA ILE A 280 2.10 -15.46 22.29
C ILE A 280 2.31 -15.05 20.83
N SER A 281 2.09 -13.77 20.51
CA SER A 281 2.30 -13.19 19.20
C SER A 281 3.78 -13.05 18.85
N ARG A 282 4.03 -12.97 17.55
CA ARG A 282 5.37 -12.97 16.99
C ARG A 282 5.54 -11.88 15.94
N SER A 283 6.71 -11.23 15.96
CA SER A 283 7.17 -10.37 14.88
C SER A 283 8.57 -10.81 14.47
N ASP A 284 8.78 -10.98 13.16
CA ASP A 284 10.08 -11.30 12.58
C ASP A 284 10.57 -10.15 11.70
N THR A 285 11.88 -9.91 11.64
CA THR A 285 12.48 -8.88 10.77
C THR A 285 13.59 -9.52 9.94
N TYR A 286 13.44 -9.49 8.62
CA TYR A 286 14.35 -10.08 7.65
C TYR A 286 14.91 -9.00 6.71
N PRO A 287 15.95 -8.26 7.13
CA PRO A 287 16.58 -7.26 6.28
C PRO A 287 17.58 -7.91 5.31
N TYR A 288 17.55 -7.46 4.06
CA TYR A 288 18.53 -7.78 3.03
C TYR A 288 19.16 -6.49 2.53
N VAL A 289 20.49 -6.46 2.55
CA VAL A 289 21.30 -5.30 2.17
C VAL A 289 22.36 -5.78 1.20
N ASP A 290 22.27 -5.34 -0.05
CA ASP A 290 23.26 -5.62 -1.10
C ASP A 290 23.81 -4.27 -1.58
N VAL A 291 24.95 -3.86 -1.04
CA VAL A 291 25.61 -2.59 -1.38
C VAL A 291 26.90 -2.90 -2.11
N ARG A 292 27.00 -2.40 -3.34
CA ARG A 292 28.15 -2.63 -4.23
C ARG A 292 28.84 -1.33 -4.67
N GLU A 293 28.61 -0.27 -3.91
CA GLU A 293 29.18 1.06 -4.12
C GLU A 293 29.76 1.56 -2.80
N ASP A 294 30.91 2.24 -2.87
CA ASP A 294 31.67 2.67 -1.68
C ASP A 294 31.17 4.03 -1.16
N ASP A 295 30.77 4.93 -2.05
CA ASP A 295 30.28 6.27 -1.72
C ASP A 295 28.76 6.28 -1.49
N VAL A 296 28.31 5.71 -0.38
CA VAL A 296 26.89 5.65 0.00
C VAL A 296 26.69 5.80 1.50
N SER A 297 25.48 6.20 1.91
CA SER A 297 25.10 6.23 3.33
C SER A 297 23.84 5.41 3.56
N MET A 298 23.89 4.43 4.45
CA MET A 298 22.74 3.60 4.76
C MET A 298 22.59 3.39 6.26
N GLY A 299 21.35 3.51 6.76
CA GLY A 299 20.98 3.17 8.12
C GLY A 299 19.81 2.18 8.15
N HIS A 300 19.90 1.17 9.02
CA HIS A 300 18.81 0.26 9.33
C HIS A 300 18.61 0.20 10.85
N GLU A 301 17.41 0.54 11.30
CA GLU A 301 16.98 0.46 12.68
C GLU A 301 15.78 -0.50 12.79
N ALA A 302 15.81 -1.41 13.75
CA ALA A 302 14.69 -2.29 14.06
C ALA A 302 14.44 -2.32 15.58
N THR A 303 13.22 -1.97 15.99
CA THR A 303 12.81 -1.90 17.39
C THR A 303 11.58 -2.77 17.61
N VAL A 304 11.67 -3.71 18.55
CA VAL A 304 10.51 -4.50 19.01
C VAL A 304 10.12 -4.02 20.39
N SER A 305 8.87 -3.58 20.52
CA SER A 305 8.28 -3.10 21.77
C SER A 305 7.14 -4.01 22.19
N LYS A 306 6.93 -4.11 23.49
CA LYS A 306 5.71 -4.66 24.09
C LYS A 306 4.90 -3.52 24.65
N VAL A 307 3.59 -3.69 24.74
CA VAL A 307 2.76 -2.75 25.47
C VAL A 307 3.16 -2.78 26.95
N SER A 308 3.39 -1.60 27.53
CA SER A 308 3.87 -1.48 28.91
C SER A 308 2.72 -1.61 29.90
N ASP A 309 2.87 -2.49 30.89
CA ASP A 309 1.92 -2.64 31.99
C ASP A 309 1.72 -1.33 32.75
N ASP A 310 2.77 -0.51 32.90
CA ASP A 310 2.68 0.80 33.55
C ASP A 310 1.85 1.79 32.70
N GLN A 311 1.96 1.73 31.37
CA GLN A 311 1.15 2.55 30.46
C GLN A 311 -0.32 2.14 30.51
N LEU A 312 -0.60 0.84 30.50
CA LEU A 312 -1.97 0.32 30.64
C LEU A 312 -2.56 0.69 31.99
N PHE A 313 -1.83 0.44 33.08
CA PHE A 313 -2.25 0.81 34.43
C PHE A 313 -2.54 2.31 34.54
N TYR A 314 -1.67 3.16 33.97
CA TYR A 314 -1.87 4.60 33.95
C TYR A 314 -3.16 4.98 33.21
N LEU A 315 -3.38 4.47 32.01
CA LEU A 315 -4.58 4.75 31.20
C LEU A 315 -5.86 4.23 31.86
N MET A 316 -5.82 3.02 32.43
CA MET A 316 -6.94 2.45 33.17
C MET A 316 -7.26 3.23 34.44
N SER A 317 -6.25 3.76 35.13
CA SER A 317 -6.46 4.65 36.28
C SER A 317 -7.20 5.95 35.92
N ARG A 318 -7.24 6.31 34.63
CA ARG A 318 -8.02 7.44 34.10
C ARG A 318 -9.44 7.07 33.67
N GLY A 319 -9.87 5.84 33.96
CA GLY A 319 -11.24 5.37 33.71
C GLY A 319 -11.44 4.67 32.37
N LEU A 320 -10.37 4.42 31.61
CA LEU A 320 -10.44 3.59 30.41
C LEU A 320 -10.50 2.12 30.80
N THR A 321 -11.26 1.33 30.05
CA THR A 321 -11.13 -0.13 30.09
C THR A 321 -9.78 -0.55 29.53
N GLU A 322 -9.36 -1.78 29.82
CA GLU A 322 -8.10 -2.33 29.29
C GLU A 322 -8.09 -2.34 27.75
N ASP A 323 -9.19 -2.73 27.11
CA ASP A 323 -9.36 -2.70 25.66
C ASP A 323 -9.22 -1.27 25.09
N GLU A 324 -9.84 -0.27 25.73
CA GLU A 324 -9.73 1.13 25.31
C GLU A 324 -8.31 1.69 25.48
N ALA A 325 -7.64 1.32 26.58
CA ALA A 325 -6.25 1.69 26.84
C ALA A 325 -5.31 1.08 25.79
N MET A 326 -5.49 -0.21 25.50
CA MET A 326 -4.73 -0.94 24.48
C MET A 326 -4.92 -0.31 23.10
N ALA A 327 -6.17 -0.06 22.70
CA ALA A 327 -6.48 0.61 21.44
C ALA A 327 -5.85 2.00 21.36
N MET A 328 -5.78 2.74 22.47
CA MET A 328 -5.11 4.04 22.49
C MET A 328 -3.60 3.95 22.23
N VAL A 329 -2.92 2.98 22.85
CA VAL A 329 -1.48 2.74 22.61
C VAL A 329 -1.23 2.35 21.16
N VAL A 330 -2.02 1.41 20.62
CA VAL A 330 -1.90 0.94 19.23
C VAL A 330 -2.18 2.08 18.24
N ARG A 331 -3.22 2.91 18.47
CA ARG A 331 -3.49 4.09 17.64
C ARG A 331 -2.32 5.06 17.63
N GLY A 332 -1.74 5.37 18.79
CA GLY A 332 -0.55 6.22 18.89
C GLY A 332 0.65 5.64 18.13
N PHE A 333 0.78 4.32 18.11
CA PHE A 333 1.85 3.62 17.39
C PHE A 333 1.69 3.71 15.86
N VAL A 334 0.48 3.54 15.34
CA VAL A 334 0.18 3.59 13.88
C VAL A 334 -0.09 5.00 13.36
N GLU A 335 -0.16 5.99 14.24
CA GLU A 335 -0.53 7.38 13.94
C GLU A 335 0.21 8.02 12.76
N PRO A 336 1.52 7.77 12.55
CA PRO A 336 2.22 8.30 11.38
C PRO A 336 1.58 7.90 10.05
N ILE A 337 0.94 6.72 9.95
CA ILE A 337 0.20 6.34 8.74
C ILE A 337 -1.12 7.08 8.66
N ALA A 338 -1.87 7.16 9.76
CA ALA A 338 -3.15 7.87 9.78
C ALA A 338 -3.03 9.32 9.31
N ARG A 339 -1.88 9.97 9.57
CA ARG A 339 -1.59 11.34 9.08
C ARG A 339 -1.39 11.44 7.57
N GLU A 340 -0.92 10.38 6.93
CA GLU A 340 -0.66 10.36 5.48
C GLU A 340 -1.91 10.00 4.65
N LEU A 341 -2.99 9.61 5.33
CA LEU A 341 -4.25 9.23 4.72
C LEU A 341 -5.19 10.44 4.62
N PRO A 342 -6.04 10.52 3.58
CA PRO A 342 -7.17 11.44 3.59
C PRO A 342 -8.05 11.19 4.82
N MET A 343 -8.74 12.23 5.29
CA MET A 343 -9.45 12.23 6.59
C MET A 343 -10.42 11.05 6.72
N GLU A 344 -11.18 10.75 5.68
CA GLU A 344 -12.14 9.65 5.62
C GLU A 344 -11.49 8.30 5.88
N TYR A 345 -10.31 8.06 5.29
CA TYR A 345 -9.55 6.83 5.41
C TYR A 345 -8.81 6.73 6.74
N ALA A 346 -8.34 7.86 7.28
CA ALA A 346 -7.75 7.93 8.61
C ALA A 346 -8.78 7.55 9.68
N LEU A 347 -10.02 8.02 9.55
CA LEU A 347 -11.13 7.65 10.44
C LEU A 347 -11.49 6.16 10.31
N GLU A 348 -11.55 5.65 9.08
CA GLU A 348 -11.79 4.22 8.84
C GLU A 348 -10.69 3.36 9.47
N LEU A 349 -9.41 3.69 9.26
CA LEU A 349 -8.27 2.99 9.85
C LEU A 349 -8.36 2.95 11.39
N ASN A 350 -8.65 4.09 12.02
CA ASN A 350 -8.81 4.15 13.47
C ASN A 350 -9.96 3.26 13.96
N ARG A 351 -11.08 3.25 13.24
CA ARG A 351 -12.23 2.41 13.59
C ARG A 351 -11.94 0.92 13.39
N LEU A 352 -11.21 0.57 12.33
CA LEU A 352 -10.77 -0.81 12.09
C LEU A 352 -9.85 -1.30 13.20
N ILE A 353 -8.93 -0.46 13.68
CA ILE A 353 -8.07 -0.79 14.81
C ILE A 353 -8.91 -1.06 16.06
N GLU A 354 -9.89 -0.20 16.37
CA GLU A 354 -10.80 -0.44 17.51
C GLU A 354 -11.53 -1.78 17.41
N LEU A 355 -12.06 -2.12 16.23
CA LEU A 355 -12.74 -3.40 16.01
C LEU A 355 -11.80 -4.60 16.15
N GLN A 356 -10.56 -4.48 15.67
CA GLN A 356 -9.53 -5.50 15.89
C GLN A 356 -9.10 -5.58 17.36
N MET A 357 -9.34 -4.51 18.12
CA MET A 357 -9.07 -4.45 19.56
C MET A 357 -10.21 -5.02 20.42
N GLU A 358 -11.46 -5.01 19.98
CA GLU A 358 -12.58 -5.58 20.74
C GLU A 358 -12.34 -7.09 21.05
N GLY A 359 -12.45 -7.47 22.32
CA GLY A 359 -12.25 -8.86 22.76
C GLY A 359 -10.78 -9.28 22.95
N SER A 360 -9.87 -8.36 23.29
CA SER A 360 -8.43 -8.65 23.56
C SER A 360 -8.17 -9.50 24.76
N VAL A 361 -9.13 -9.54 25.67
CA VAL A 361 -8.96 -10.12 26.99
C VAL A 361 -9.70 -11.44 27.03
N GLY A 362 -8.93 -12.52 26.84
CA GLY A 362 -9.36 -13.91 26.88
C GLY A 362 -8.18 -14.86 26.71
#